data_AF-A0A1I1XMN5-F1
#
_entry.id   AF-A0A1I1XMN5-F1
#
_cell.length_a   1.000
_cell.length_b   1.000
_cell.length_c   1.000
_cell.angle_alpha   90.00
_cell.angle_beta   90.00
_cell.angle_gamma   90.00
#
_symmetry.space_group_name_H-M   'P 1'
#
loop_
_entity.id
_entity.type
_entity.pdbx_description
1 polymer ?
#
loop_
_entity_poly.entity_id
_entity_poly.type
_entity_poly.pdbx_seq_one_letter_code
_entity_poly.pdbx_strand_id
1 'polypeptide(L)'
;MQAKASGMRLMLACLAAWACQAAMATASMPASASVSSAAAPVAGQAWTGYSDRPVPARLGPNTFRFPMNLYESQVGPDRDGARLNLAWPALEALPAGARAAAGYSETWGSRSIDIDLRYMERPLLDALLPALINEGPPGRSFAAPDDPAQHRSLRIEGEPVHGLTPYYADPGKLAAYFRAHGIDASGDNLARNGDDWYLARDEAGRLRTVIVCTSRTIAGARLIGGKLQNTPPGVERGGCRQTFTVPAYGLRISVFYLRAYLVDWKRIEERISGLLERYRATPP
;
A
#
# COMPACT_ATOMS: atom_id res chain seq x y z
N MET A 1 31.14 77.18 -22.37
CA MET A 1 31.80 77.31 -21.06
C MET A 1 30.84 76.82 -19.97
N GLN A 2 31.28 75.85 -19.16
CA GLN A 2 30.85 75.49 -17.78
C GLN A 2 29.35 75.14 -17.54
N ALA A 3 28.98 73.89 -17.20
CA ALA A 3 29.07 73.20 -15.89
C ALA A 3 28.29 73.97 -14.78
N LYS A 4 27.31 73.47 -14.01
CA LYS A 4 27.13 72.24 -13.20
C LYS A 4 25.66 72.20 -12.69
N ALA A 5 24.96 71.06 -12.70
CA ALA A 5 24.71 70.11 -11.59
C ALA A 5 23.71 70.54 -10.49
N SER A 6 22.57 69.83 -10.44
CA SER A 6 21.81 69.32 -9.26
C SER A 6 20.43 68.88 -9.81
N GLY A 7 19.78 67.77 -9.49
CA GLY A 7 19.93 66.74 -8.47
C GLY A 7 18.53 66.13 -8.28
N MET A 8 18.48 64.84 -7.97
CA MET A 8 17.30 64.04 -7.54
C MET A 8 16.34 63.48 -8.60
N ARG A 9 16.42 62.16 -8.74
CA ARG A 9 15.55 61.23 -9.47
C ARG A 9 14.34 60.85 -8.61
N LEU A 10 13.18 60.61 -9.24
CA LEU A 10 12.40 59.37 -9.06
C LEU A 10 11.33 59.30 -10.16
N MET A 11 11.52 58.44 -11.17
CA MET A 11 10.44 57.98 -12.05
C MET A 11 10.10 56.54 -11.65
N LEU A 12 8.84 56.34 -11.26
CA LEU A 12 8.19 55.05 -11.14
C LEU A 12 8.17 54.37 -12.51
N ALA A 13 8.79 53.21 -12.63
CA ALA A 13 8.58 52.29 -13.75
C ALA A 13 7.95 51.01 -13.21
N CYS A 14 6.74 50.73 -13.71
CA CYS A 14 5.99 49.50 -13.50
C CYS A 14 6.76 48.30 -14.05
N LEU A 15 7.02 47.30 -13.21
CA LEU A 15 7.28 45.93 -13.64
C LEU A 15 6.44 44.99 -12.76
N ALA A 16 5.33 44.54 -13.34
CA ALA A 16 4.51 43.48 -12.78
C ALA A 16 5.28 42.15 -12.91
N ALA A 17 5.93 41.74 -11.83
CA ALA A 17 6.45 40.38 -11.70
C ALA A 17 5.36 39.49 -11.10
N TRP A 18 4.74 38.69 -11.96
CA TRP A 18 3.93 37.54 -11.59
C TRP A 18 4.86 36.48 -10.99
N ALA A 19 5.02 36.49 -9.67
CA ALA A 19 5.63 35.40 -8.93
C ALA A 19 4.50 34.45 -8.48
N CYS A 20 4.25 33.43 -9.29
CA CYS A 20 3.48 32.26 -8.90
C CYS A 20 4.33 31.50 -7.86
N GLN A 21 4.15 31.81 -6.58
CA GLN A 21 4.74 31.02 -5.51
C GLN A 21 4.00 29.70 -5.44
N ALA A 22 4.54 28.70 -6.15
CA ALA A 22 4.24 27.31 -5.87
C ALA A 22 4.70 27.04 -4.44
N ALA A 23 3.74 26.99 -3.51
CA ALA A 23 3.96 26.46 -2.18
C ALA A 23 4.53 25.05 -2.35
N MET A 24 5.83 24.89 -2.06
CA MET A 24 6.42 23.58 -1.87
C MET A 24 5.75 22.97 -0.64
N ALA A 25 4.68 22.21 -0.89
CA ALA A 25 4.17 21.26 0.07
C ALA A 25 5.26 20.20 0.23
N THR A 26 6.13 20.40 1.22
CA THR A 26 6.90 19.34 1.83
C THR A 26 5.90 18.32 2.37
N ALA A 27 5.54 17.34 1.55
CA ALA A 27 4.85 16.15 1.98
C ALA A 27 5.86 15.28 2.74
N SER A 28 6.30 15.77 3.89
CA SER A 28 6.81 14.93 4.96
C SER A 28 5.68 13.97 5.28
N MET A 29 5.85 12.68 4.95
CA MET A 29 4.93 11.65 5.40
C MET A 29 4.75 11.82 6.91
N PRO A 30 3.52 11.99 7.42
CA PRO A 30 3.34 12.00 8.85
C PRO A 30 3.79 10.63 9.34
N ALA A 31 4.75 10.62 10.26
CA ALA A 31 4.99 9.48 11.13
C ALA A 31 3.62 8.97 11.57
N SER A 32 3.37 7.67 11.40
CA SER A 32 2.12 7.00 11.69
C SER A 32 1.68 7.30 13.13
N ALA A 33 0.97 8.41 13.32
CA ALA A 33 0.17 8.64 14.49
C ALA A 33 -0.90 7.57 14.40
N SER A 34 -0.84 6.63 15.34
CA SER A 34 -1.88 5.66 15.63
C SER A 34 -3.14 6.41 16.01
N VAL A 35 -3.87 6.92 15.01
CA VAL A 35 -5.26 7.30 15.17
C VAL A 35 -6.00 5.98 15.24
N SER A 36 -6.21 5.51 16.47
CA SER A 36 -7.22 4.51 16.78
C SER A 36 -8.56 5.13 16.40
N SER A 37 -8.91 5.05 15.12
CA SER A 37 -10.28 5.21 14.67
C SER A 37 -10.97 3.91 15.03
N ALA A 38 -11.40 3.80 16.30
CA ALA A 38 -12.49 2.90 16.62
C ALA A 38 -13.63 3.30 15.68
N ALA A 39 -13.95 2.45 14.70
CA ALA A 39 -15.12 2.65 13.88
C ALA A 39 -16.30 2.81 14.84
N ALA A 40 -16.93 3.99 14.83
CA ALA A 40 -18.11 4.23 15.65
C ALA A 40 -19.13 3.15 15.28
N PRO A 41 -19.80 2.52 16.27
CA PRO A 41 -20.83 1.54 15.98
C PRO A 41 -21.85 2.16 15.02
N VAL A 42 -22.32 1.35 14.05
CA VAL A 42 -23.38 1.74 13.12
C VAL A 42 -24.54 2.33 13.95
N ALA A 43 -24.95 3.57 13.63
CA ALA A 43 -25.92 4.32 14.42
C ALA A 43 -27.18 3.48 14.71
N GLY A 44 -27.53 3.34 16.00
CA GLY A 44 -28.77 2.69 16.45
C GLY A 44 -28.63 1.33 17.16
N GLN A 45 -27.44 0.76 17.32
CA GLN A 45 -27.24 -0.46 18.13
C GLN A 45 -26.40 -0.17 19.38
N ALA A 46 -26.90 -0.60 20.55
CA ALA A 46 -26.12 -0.65 21.78
C ALA A 46 -24.91 -1.59 21.58
N TRP A 47 -23.73 -1.16 22.00
CA TRP A 47 -22.53 -1.98 21.92
C TRP A 47 -22.66 -3.20 22.84
N THR A 48 -22.59 -4.40 22.25
CA THR A 48 -22.77 -5.69 22.96
C THR A 48 -21.45 -6.42 23.24
N GLY A 49 -20.31 -5.77 22.98
CA GLY A 49 -18.98 -6.36 23.13
C GLY A 49 -18.43 -6.97 21.84
N TYR A 50 -17.16 -7.37 21.91
CA TYR A 50 -16.47 -8.08 20.82
C TYR A 50 -16.97 -9.53 20.74
N SER A 51 -17.16 -10.04 19.52
CA SER A 51 -17.63 -11.41 19.28
C SER A 51 -17.18 -11.91 17.89
N ASP A 52 -17.62 -13.11 17.51
CA ASP A 52 -17.49 -13.70 16.18
C ASP A 52 -18.80 -13.68 15.38
N ARG A 53 -19.83 -12.97 15.87
CA ARG A 53 -21.12 -12.88 15.20
C ARG A 53 -20.97 -12.32 13.78
N PRO A 54 -21.75 -12.80 12.80
CA PRO A 54 -21.68 -12.25 11.45
C PRO A 54 -22.11 -10.77 11.41
N VAL A 55 -21.31 -9.92 10.78
CA VAL A 55 -21.58 -8.51 10.53
C VAL A 55 -21.54 -8.27 9.01
N PRO A 56 -22.61 -7.70 8.42
CA PRO A 56 -22.67 -7.51 6.97
C PRO A 56 -21.76 -6.36 6.51
N ALA A 57 -20.97 -6.61 5.47
CA ALA A 57 -20.29 -5.63 4.63
C ALA A 57 -20.94 -5.60 3.26
N ARG A 58 -21.37 -4.41 2.81
CA ARG A 58 -21.85 -4.20 1.43
C ARG A 58 -20.69 -3.67 0.59
N LEU A 59 -20.28 -4.44 -0.42
CA LEU A 59 -19.20 -4.11 -1.34
C LEU A 59 -19.76 -4.12 -2.77
N GLY A 60 -20.15 -2.92 -3.25
CA GLY A 60 -20.90 -2.78 -4.49
C GLY A 60 -22.23 -3.56 -4.42
N PRO A 61 -22.55 -4.42 -5.41
CA PRO A 61 -23.78 -5.21 -5.41
C PRO A 61 -23.71 -6.42 -4.48
N ASN A 62 -22.55 -6.74 -3.89
CA ASN A 62 -22.36 -7.93 -3.07
C ASN A 62 -22.51 -7.61 -1.58
N THR A 63 -23.11 -8.53 -0.83
CA THR A 63 -23.11 -8.50 0.64
C THR A 63 -22.32 -9.68 1.17
N PHE A 64 -21.38 -9.42 2.08
CA PHE A 64 -20.60 -10.44 2.78
C PHE A 64 -20.87 -10.38 4.27
N ARG A 65 -21.12 -11.51 4.93
CA ARG A 65 -21.40 -11.60 6.37
C ARG A 65 -20.19 -12.15 7.11
N PHE A 66 -19.12 -11.36 7.14
CA PHE A 66 -17.88 -11.72 7.84
C PHE A 66 -18.10 -11.78 9.36
N PRO A 67 -17.44 -12.68 10.09
CA PRO A 67 -17.39 -12.66 11.55
C PRO A 67 -16.85 -11.31 12.05
N MET A 68 -17.41 -10.78 13.14
CA MET A 68 -17.00 -9.50 13.72
C MET A 68 -15.50 -9.45 14.03
N ASN A 69 -14.92 -10.54 14.58
CA ASN A 69 -13.50 -10.63 14.91
C ASN A 69 -12.56 -10.71 13.69
N LEU A 70 -13.10 -10.90 12.48
CA LEU A 70 -12.33 -10.85 11.23
C LEU A 70 -12.08 -9.42 10.76
N TYR A 71 -12.91 -8.45 11.15
CA TYR A 71 -12.66 -7.04 10.84
C TYR A 71 -11.45 -6.54 11.62
N GLU A 72 -10.64 -5.68 10.99
CA GLU A 72 -9.46 -5.06 11.62
C GLU A 72 -9.83 -4.32 12.92
N SER A 73 -10.95 -3.60 12.90
CA SER A 73 -11.52 -2.90 14.06
C SER A 73 -12.17 -3.84 15.08
N GLN A 74 -12.43 -5.09 14.69
CA GLN A 74 -13.30 -6.04 15.38
C GLN A 74 -14.71 -5.51 15.68
N VAL A 75 -15.21 -4.60 14.85
CA VAL A 75 -16.55 -4.01 14.95
C VAL A 75 -17.35 -4.26 13.67
N GLY A 76 -16.80 -3.91 12.52
CA GLY A 76 -17.52 -3.99 11.25
C GLY A 76 -16.79 -3.30 10.09
N PRO A 77 -17.45 -3.16 8.93
CA PRO A 77 -16.89 -2.53 7.74
C PRO A 77 -16.61 -1.05 7.95
N ASP A 78 -15.80 -0.47 7.08
CA ASP A 78 -15.63 0.98 7.00
C ASP A 78 -16.62 1.59 5.98
N ARG A 79 -16.62 2.92 5.85
CA ARG A 79 -17.58 3.63 5.00
C ARG A 79 -17.54 3.18 3.53
N ASP A 80 -16.35 2.90 3.02
CA ASP A 80 -16.10 2.73 1.58
C ASP A 80 -15.64 1.30 1.24
N GLY A 81 -15.77 0.34 2.15
CA GLY A 81 -15.16 -0.98 2.03
C GLY A 81 -15.16 -1.79 3.33
N ALA A 82 -14.30 -2.80 3.37
CA ALA A 82 -14.09 -3.61 4.57
C ALA A 82 -12.60 -3.83 4.79
N ARG A 83 -12.15 -3.62 6.03
CA ARG A 83 -10.81 -3.97 6.46
C ARG A 83 -10.86 -5.22 7.32
N LEU A 84 -10.15 -6.24 6.92
CA LEU A 84 -10.05 -7.52 7.62
C LEU A 84 -8.62 -7.72 8.14
N ASN A 85 -8.48 -8.61 9.11
CA ASN A 85 -7.20 -8.96 9.68
C ASN A 85 -7.08 -10.46 9.91
N LEU A 86 -5.92 -11.01 9.53
CA LEU A 86 -5.54 -12.40 9.78
C LEU A 86 -4.19 -12.45 10.50
N ALA A 87 -3.93 -13.54 11.23
CA ALA A 87 -2.64 -13.80 11.85
C ALA A 87 -1.83 -14.87 11.10
N TRP A 88 -0.62 -14.54 10.68
CA TRP A 88 0.37 -15.49 10.21
C TRP A 88 0.90 -16.37 11.37
N PRO A 89 1.18 -17.67 11.18
CA PRO A 89 1.14 -18.42 9.91
C PRO A 89 -0.21 -19.07 9.58
N ALA A 90 -1.11 -19.20 10.54
CA ALA A 90 -2.36 -19.95 10.37
C ALA A 90 -3.34 -19.27 9.38
N LEU A 91 -3.21 -17.94 9.20
CA LEU A 91 -4.11 -17.11 8.40
C LEU A 91 -5.57 -17.21 8.90
N GLU A 92 -5.71 -17.16 10.22
CA GLU A 92 -6.99 -17.14 10.93
C GLU A 92 -7.28 -15.77 11.53
N ALA A 93 -8.55 -15.50 11.79
CA ALA A 93 -8.96 -14.29 12.47
C ALA A 93 -8.36 -14.25 13.88
N LEU A 94 -8.08 -13.05 14.38
CA LEU A 94 -7.70 -12.88 15.77
C LEU A 94 -8.86 -13.26 16.72
N PRO A 95 -8.56 -13.64 17.97
CA PRO A 95 -9.59 -13.77 19.00
C PRO A 95 -10.40 -12.47 19.13
N ALA A 96 -11.69 -12.58 19.43
CA ALA A 96 -12.53 -11.41 19.70
C ALA A 96 -11.97 -10.60 20.88
N GLY A 97 -11.85 -9.28 20.71
CA GLY A 97 -11.26 -8.36 21.68
C GLY A 97 -9.73 -8.26 21.62
N ALA A 98 -9.04 -9.09 20.82
CA ALA A 98 -7.58 -9.06 20.73
C ALA A 98 -7.03 -7.68 20.32
N ARG A 99 -7.74 -6.95 19.46
CA ARG A 99 -7.31 -5.62 18.99
C ARG A 99 -7.29 -4.56 20.10
N ALA A 100 -8.19 -4.70 21.08
CA ALA A 100 -8.33 -3.79 22.21
C ALA A 100 -7.45 -4.18 23.42
N ALA A 101 -6.80 -5.36 23.38
CA ALA A 101 -5.93 -5.81 24.44
C ALA A 101 -4.64 -4.97 24.48
N ALA A 102 -4.18 -4.62 25.68
CA ALA A 102 -2.96 -3.82 25.88
C ALA A 102 -1.71 -4.47 25.24
N GLY A 103 -1.64 -5.80 25.19
CA GLY A 103 -0.55 -6.57 24.61
C GLY A 103 -0.68 -6.88 23.10
N TYR A 104 -1.55 -6.18 22.37
CA TYR A 104 -1.79 -6.45 20.96
C TYR A 104 -0.52 -6.36 20.12
N SER A 105 0.26 -5.29 20.30
CA SER A 105 1.44 -5.00 19.49
C SER A 105 2.52 -6.08 19.66
N GLU A 106 2.74 -6.51 20.89
CA GLU A 106 3.73 -7.55 21.22
C GLU A 106 3.28 -8.93 20.70
N THR A 107 2.00 -9.25 20.85
CA THR A 107 1.46 -10.60 20.55
C THR A 107 1.17 -10.77 19.06
N TRP A 108 0.55 -9.77 18.44
CA TRP A 108 -0.06 -9.87 17.11
C TRP A 108 0.56 -8.91 16.10
N GLY A 109 1.13 -7.79 16.52
CA GLY A 109 1.62 -6.75 15.61
C GLY A 109 2.55 -7.27 14.51
N SER A 110 3.45 -8.20 14.86
CA SER A 110 4.37 -8.80 13.89
C SER A 110 3.77 -9.93 13.05
N ARG A 111 2.60 -10.44 13.43
CA ARG A 111 1.88 -11.53 12.74
C ARG A 111 0.70 -11.04 11.91
N SER A 112 0.37 -9.75 12.03
CA SER A 112 -0.75 -9.10 11.35
C SER A 112 -0.61 -9.20 9.84
N ILE A 113 -1.69 -9.63 9.19
CA ILE A 113 -1.92 -9.55 7.76
C ILE A 113 -3.16 -8.68 7.57
N ASP A 114 -2.96 -7.43 7.19
CA ASP A 114 -4.03 -6.46 7.06
C ASP A 114 -4.57 -6.47 5.63
N ILE A 115 -5.89 -6.56 5.48
CA ILE A 115 -6.55 -6.78 4.19
C ILE A 115 -7.58 -5.67 3.97
N ASP A 116 -7.42 -4.89 2.91
CA ASP A 116 -8.37 -3.86 2.47
C ASP A 116 -9.15 -4.37 1.26
N LEU A 117 -10.47 -4.44 1.42
CA LEU A 117 -11.43 -4.85 0.40
C LEU A 117 -12.17 -3.61 -0.12
N ARG A 118 -12.03 -3.30 -1.41
CA ARG A 118 -12.72 -2.18 -2.06
C ARG A 118 -13.46 -2.64 -3.30
N TYR A 119 -14.71 -2.22 -3.42
CA TYR A 119 -15.43 -2.39 -4.68
C TYR A 119 -14.93 -1.39 -5.72
N MET A 120 -14.78 -1.86 -6.96
CA MET A 120 -14.42 -1.06 -8.12
C MET A 120 -15.21 -1.54 -9.34
N GLU A 121 -15.66 -0.58 -10.15
CA GLU A 121 -16.29 -0.87 -11.44
C GLU A 121 -15.34 -1.61 -12.38
N ARG A 122 -15.87 -2.54 -13.19
CA ARG A 122 -15.04 -3.45 -14.02
C ARG A 122 -13.99 -2.74 -14.88
N PRO A 123 -14.29 -1.64 -15.61
CA PRO A 123 -13.27 -0.98 -16.43
C PRO A 123 -12.07 -0.46 -15.62
N LEU A 124 -12.31 -0.01 -14.38
CA LEU A 124 -11.25 0.42 -13.47
C LEU A 124 -10.50 -0.77 -12.87
N LEU A 125 -11.22 -1.86 -12.59
CA LEU A 125 -10.65 -3.09 -12.05
C LEU A 125 -9.70 -3.76 -13.05
N ASP A 126 -10.09 -3.84 -14.32
CA ASP A 126 -9.29 -4.46 -15.39
C ASP A 126 -8.01 -3.66 -15.69
N ALA A 127 -8.08 -2.33 -15.54
CA ALA A 127 -6.95 -1.44 -15.74
C ALA A 127 -6.03 -1.30 -14.51
N LEU A 128 -6.45 -1.80 -13.34
CA LEU A 128 -5.79 -1.51 -12.06
C LEU A 128 -4.35 -2.03 -12.01
N LEU A 129 -4.15 -3.34 -12.18
CA LEU A 129 -2.84 -3.95 -11.96
C LEU A 129 -1.77 -3.46 -12.95
N PRO A 130 -2.07 -3.30 -14.26
CA PRO A 130 -1.13 -2.69 -15.18
C PRO A 130 -0.78 -1.23 -14.79
N ALA A 131 -1.77 -0.45 -14.35
CA ALA A 131 -1.54 0.93 -13.89
C ALA A 131 -0.64 1.02 -12.66
N LEU A 132 -0.70 0.05 -11.73
CA LEU A 132 0.17 0.03 -10.54
C LEU A 132 1.66 -0.07 -10.87
N ILE A 133 2.00 -0.57 -12.06
CA ILE A 133 3.38 -0.75 -12.51
C ILE A 133 3.71 0.09 -13.75
N ASN A 134 2.81 1.02 -14.08
CA ASN A 134 2.86 1.85 -15.27
C ASN A 134 3.08 1.06 -16.57
N GLU A 135 2.49 -0.15 -16.64
CA GLU A 135 2.29 -0.90 -17.87
C GLU A 135 0.93 -0.50 -18.46
N GLY A 136 0.92 0.35 -19.49
CA GLY A 136 -0.31 0.81 -20.11
C GLY A 136 -0.06 1.85 -21.20
N PRO A 137 -1.11 2.31 -21.90
CA PRO A 137 -0.96 3.35 -22.92
C PRO A 137 -0.30 4.61 -22.32
N PRO A 138 0.67 5.22 -23.01
CA PRO A 138 1.25 6.50 -22.59
C PRO A 138 0.16 7.54 -22.30
N GLY A 139 0.32 8.33 -21.23
CA GLY A 139 -0.60 9.42 -20.86
C GLY A 139 -1.68 9.09 -19.83
N ARG A 140 -1.72 7.86 -19.30
CA ARG A 140 -2.56 7.50 -18.13
C ARG A 140 -1.79 7.36 -16.81
N SER A 141 -0.46 7.51 -16.86
CA SER A 141 0.41 7.54 -15.68
C SER A 141 0.48 8.96 -15.12
N PHE A 142 0.36 9.09 -13.80
CA PHE A 142 0.73 10.33 -13.09
C PHE A 142 2.23 10.40 -12.77
N ALA A 143 2.97 9.31 -12.95
CA ALA A 143 4.42 9.27 -12.78
C ALA A 143 5.13 9.81 -14.03
N ALA A 144 6.28 10.45 -13.81
CA ALA A 144 7.14 10.92 -14.89
C ALA A 144 7.62 9.70 -15.70
N PRO A 145 7.57 9.74 -17.05
CA PRO A 145 7.89 8.59 -17.90
C PRO A 145 9.31 8.02 -17.72
N ASP A 146 10.23 8.85 -17.22
CA ASP A 146 11.63 8.52 -16.96
C ASP A 146 11.92 8.16 -15.50
N ASP A 147 10.90 8.16 -14.61
CA ASP A 147 11.06 7.78 -13.20
C ASP A 147 11.26 6.27 -13.05
N PRO A 148 12.48 5.79 -12.73
CA PRO A 148 12.78 4.36 -12.63
C PRO A 148 12.16 3.72 -11.38
N ALA A 149 11.72 4.50 -10.38
CA ALA A 149 11.00 3.98 -9.24
C ALA A 149 9.55 3.59 -9.60
N GLN A 150 8.97 4.20 -10.63
CA GLN A 150 7.56 4.06 -10.97
C GLN A 150 7.31 3.22 -12.23
N HIS A 151 8.32 2.95 -13.07
CA HIS A 151 8.11 2.26 -14.34
C HIS A 151 8.76 0.88 -14.39
N ARG A 152 7.96 -0.18 -14.65
CA ARG A 152 8.46 -1.56 -14.81
C ARG A 152 9.53 -1.67 -15.91
N SER A 153 9.38 -0.95 -17.02
CA SER A 153 10.33 -0.97 -18.15
C SER A 153 11.73 -0.47 -17.81
N LEU A 154 11.88 0.30 -16.74
CA LEU A 154 13.17 0.87 -16.31
C LEU A 154 13.88 0.01 -15.28
N ARG A 155 13.20 -1.02 -14.75
CA ARG A 155 13.68 -1.93 -13.70
C ARG A 155 14.43 -3.13 -14.26
N ILE A 156 15.16 -3.81 -13.39
CA ILE A 156 15.94 -5.02 -13.70
C ILE A 156 15.07 -6.24 -13.39
N GLU A 157 14.73 -7.02 -14.41
CA GLU A 157 14.10 -8.33 -14.22
C GLU A 157 15.10 -9.29 -13.55
N GLY A 158 14.64 -10.07 -12.58
CA GLY A 158 15.47 -11.07 -11.91
C GLY A 158 14.91 -12.49 -12.00
N GLU A 159 15.65 -13.42 -11.40
CA GLU A 159 15.26 -14.83 -11.37
C GLU A 159 13.93 -15.05 -10.62
N PRO A 160 13.07 -15.98 -11.06
CA PRO A 160 11.80 -16.26 -10.39
C PRO A 160 11.95 -16.61 -8.90
N VAL A 161 11.07 -16.05 -8.06
CA VAL A 161 11.05 -16.27 -6.61
C VAL A 161 9.64 -16.63 -6.17
N HIS A 162 9.46 -17.79 -5.52
CA HIS A 162 8.15 -18.26 -5.03
C HIS A 162 7.05 -18.28 -6.12
N GLY A 163 7.43 -18.54 -7.38
CA GLY A 163 6.51 -18.50 -8.52
C GLY A 163 6.14 -17.09 -9.01
N LEU A 164 6.86 -16.06 -8.57
CA LEU A 164 6.72 -14.67 -9.01
C LEU A 164 7.91 -14.26 -9.89
N THR A 165 7.68 -13.34 -10.82
CA THR A 165 8.73 -12.69 -11.61
C THR A 165 9.11 -11.37 -10.93
N PRO A 166 10.32 -11.23 -10.35
CA PRO A 166 10.72 -10.01 -9.69
C PRO A 166 11.26 -8.95 -10.64
N TYR A 167 10.97 -7.69 -10.32
CA TYR A 167 11.51 -6.49 -10.97
C TYR A 167 12.11 -5.58 -9.91
N TYR A 168 13.42 -5.42 -9.98
CA TYR A 168 14.20 -4.72 -8.99
C TYR A 168 14.57 -3.33 -9.46
N ALA A 169 14.63 -2.37 -8.54
CA ALA A 169 15.10 -1.03 -8.89
C ALA A 169 16.53 -1.11 -9.43
N ASP A 170 16.79 -0.36 -10.52
CA ASP A 170 18.14 -0.15 -11.02
C ASP A 170 18.78 0.99 -10.22
N PRO A 171 19.76 0.72 -9.35
CA PRO A 171 20.33 1.74 -8.47
C PRO A 171 21.05 2.83 -9.28
N GLY A 172 21.62 2.50 -10.43
CA GLY A 172 22.31 3.45 -11.30
C GLY A 172 21.32 4.43 -11.92
N LYS A 173 20.22 3.92 -12.49
CA LYS A 173 19.16 4.77 -13.06
C LYS A 173 18.46 5.60 -12.00
N LEU A 174 18.15 5.01 -10.84
CA LEU A 174 17.50 5.73 -9.74
C LEU A 174 18.38 6.86 -9.20
N ALA A 175 19.67 6.60 -9.00
CA ALA A 175 20.62 7.63 -8.59
C ALA A 175 20.79 8.74 -9.64
N ALA A 176 20.80 8.39 -10.93
CA ALA A 176 20.85 9.38 -12.00
C ALA A 176 19.60 10.26 -12.02
N TYR A 177 18.41 9.65 -11.92
CA TYR A 177 17.13 10.37 -11.86
C TYR A 177 17.06 11.30 -10.64
N PHE A 178 17.46 10.83 -9.46
CA PHE A 178 17.49 11.65 -8.24
C PHE A 178 18.41 12.86 -8.37
N ARG A 179 19.64 12.67 -8.86
CA ARG A 179 20.57 13.80 -9.09
C ARG A 179 20.01 14.82 -10.09
N ALA A 180 19.39 14.36 -11.18
CA ALA A 180 18.79 15.24 -12.17
C ALA A 180 17.65 16.10 -11.61
N HIS A 181 16.97 15.61 -10.57
CA HIS A 181 15.85 16.30 -9.91
C HIS A 181 16.23 16.95 -8.57
N GLY A 182 17.52 17.04 -8.23
CA GLY A 182 17.98 17.64 -6.98
C GLY A 182 17.61 16.85 -5.72
N ILE A 183 17.33 15.55 -5.86
CA ILE A 183 17.01 14.61 -4.77
C ILE A 183 18.31 13.95 -4.30
N ASP A 184 18.44 13.72 -2.99
CA ASP A 184 19.58 13.00 -2.41
C ASP A 184 19.71 11.58 -2.98
N ALA A 185 20.89 11.23 -3.47
CA ALA A 185 21.20 9.92 -4.05
C ALA A 185 22.05 9.03 -3.12
N SER A 186 21.94 9.24 -1.80
CA SER A 186 22.56 8.37 -0.79
C SER A 186 22.01 6.94 -0.85
N GLY A 187 22.83 5.96 -0.43
CA GLY A 187 22.44 4.55 -0.44
C GLY A 187 21.16 4.26 0.36
N ASP A 188 20.98 4.93 1.50
CA ASP A 188 19.77 4.79 2.33
C ASP A 188 18.54 5.35 1.63
N ASN A 189 18.64 6.52 0.99
CA ASN A 189 17.51 7.09 0.26
C ASN A 189 17.16 6.25 -0.98
N LEU A 190 18.17 5.74 -1.71
CA LEU A 190 17.96 4.82 -2.82
C LEU A 190 17.30 3.52 -2.35
N ALA A 191 17.68 2.98 -1.21
CA ALA A 191 17.08 1.76 -0.65
C ALA A 191 15.61 1.97 -0.26
N ARG A 192 15.26 3.14 0.30
CA ARG A 192 13.89 3.49 0.69
C ARG A 192 12.96 3.76 -0.48
N ASN A 193 13.49 4.16 -1.62
CA ASN A 193 12.71 4.46 -2.83
C ASN A 193 12.87 3.38 -3.93
N GLY A 194 13.73 2.39 -3.70
CA GLY A 194 14.04 1.30 -4.61
C GLY A 194 13.26 0.03 -4.31
N ASP A 195 11.97 0.15 -3.99
CA ASP A 195 11.11 -1.00 -3.67
C ASP A 195 11.24 -2.13 -4.70
N ASP A 196 11.24 -3.38 -4.25
CA ASP A 196 11.23 -4.55 -5.10
C ASP A 196 9.80 -4.87 -5.54
N TRP A 197 9.59 -5.16 -6.82
CA TRP A 197 8.30 -5.57 -7.33
C TRP A 197 8.32 -7.07 -7.63
N TYR A 198 7.21 -7.75 -7.39
CA TYR A 198 7.02 -9.16 -7.72
C TYR A 198 5.67 -9.31 -8.41
N LEU A 199 5.68 -9.87 -9.61
CA LEU A 199 4.50 -9.96 -10.46
C LEU A 199 4.09 -11.42 -10.64
N ALA A 200 2.79 -11.68 -10.60
CA ALA A 200 2.20 -12.94 -11.04
C ALA A 200 1.35 -12.68 -12.28
N ARG A 201 1.49 -13.54 -13.29
CA ARG A 201 0.66 -13.56 -14.49
C ARG A 201 -0.13 -14.86 -14.56
N ASP A 202 -1.29 -14.82 -15.20
CA ASP A 202 -2.06 -16.02 -15.55
C ASP A 202 -1.48 -16.73 -16.79
N GLU A 203 -2.07 -17.87 -17.15
CA GLU A 203 -1.64 -18.66 -18.32
C GLU A 203 -1.75 -17.89 -19.65
N ALA A 204 -2.62 -16.87 -19.72
CA ALA A 204 -2.77 -15.98 -20.86
C ALA A 204 -1.78 -14.79 -20.82
N GLY A 205 -0.87 -14.74 -19.84
CA GLY A 205 0.12 -13.68 -19.67
C GLY A 205 -0.44 -12.39 -19.04
N ARG A 206 -1.68 -12.37 -18.59
CA ARG A 206 -2.31 -11.19 -17.97
C ARG A 206 -1.88 -11.06 -16.53
N LEU A 207 -1.62 -9.84 -16.06
CA LEU A 207 -1.31 -9.58 -14.66
C LEU A 207 -2.48 -10.01 -13.77
N ARG A 208 -2.16 -10.80 -12.76
CA ARG A 208 -3.10 -11.26 -11.73
C ARG A 208 -2.79 -10.68 -10.37
N THR A 209 -1.50 -10.48 -10.09
CA THR A 209 -1.03 -9.97 -8.80
C THR A 209 0.17 -9.05 -9.00
N VAL A 210 0.18 -7.93 -8.28
CA VAL A 210 1.33 -7.03 -8.14
C VAL A 210 1.68 -6.96 -6.66
N ILE A 211 2.92 -7.27 -6.30
CA ILE A 211 3.42 -7.15 -4.93
C ILE A 211 4.59 -6.16 -4.94
N VAL A 212 4.49 -5.12 -4.13
CA VAL A 212 5.55 -4.13 -3.93
C VAL A 212 6.07 -4.28 -2.52
N CYS A 213 7.36 -4.54 -2.36
CA CYS A 213 7.99 -4.70 -1.07
C CYS A 213 9.12 -3.70 -0.88
N THR A 214 9.37 -3.30 0.38
CA THR A 214 10.59 -2.61 0.78
C THR A 214 11.82 -3.29 0.16
N SER A 215 12.77 -2.53 -0.39
CA SER A 215 13.98 -3.02 -1.07
C SER A 215 14.69 -4.17 -0.34
N ARG A 216 15.26 -5.12 -1.09
CA ARG A 216 16.03 -6.24 -0.50
C ARG A 216 17.34 -5.84 0.12
N THR A 217 17.82 -4.64 -0.21
CA THR A 217 19.03 -4.09 0.40
C THR A 217 18.79 -3.73 1.87
N ILE A 218 17.52 -3.59 2.28
CA ILE A 218 17.11 -3.43 3.67
C ILE A 218 16.94 -4.83 4.27
N ALA A 219 17.71 -5.14 5.32
CA ALA A 219 17.81 -6.48 5.90
C ALA A 219 16.46 -7.05 6.35
N GLY A 220 15.57 -6.18 6.86
CA GLY A 220 14.20 -6.51 7.24
C GLY A 220 14.05 -7.56 8.34
N ALA A 221 12.81 -7.96 8.58
CA ALA A 221 12.48 -9.13 9.36
C ALA A 221 12.76 -10.41 8.55
N ARG A 222 13.07 -11.51 9.26
CA ARG A 222 13.47 -12.78 8.64
C ARG A 222 12.77 -13.96 9.29
N LEU A 223 12.58 -15.03 8.53
CA LEU A 223 12.15 -16.32 9.05
C LEU A 223 13.36 -17.22 9.28
N ILE A 224 13.46 -17.81 10.48
CA ILE A 224 14.46 -18.84 10.82
C ILE A 224 13.69 -20.06 11.31
N GLY A 225 13.89 -21.21 10.65
CA GLY A 225 13.16 -22.44 10.98
C GLY A 225 11.63 -22.28 10.91
N GLY A 226 11.13 -21.45 9.99
CA GLY A 226 9.69 -21.17 9.84
C GLY A 226 9.10 -20.29 10.93
N LYS A 227 9.91 -19.62 11.74
CA LYS A 227 9.46 -18.67 12.77
C LYS A 227 10.04 -17.29 12.51
N LEU A 228 9.24 -16.25 12.76
CA LEU A 228 9.71 -14.88 12.69
C LEU A 228 10.81 -14.67 13.74
N GLN A 229 11.98 -14.24 13.29
CA GLN A 229 13.07 -13.85 14.17
C GLN A 229 12.72 -12.55 14.91
N ASN A 230 13.08 -12.46 16.19
CA ASN A 230 12.99 -11.21 16.93
C ASN A 230 13.91 -10.16 16.31
N THR A 231 13.33 -9.12 15.74
CA THR A 231 14.06 -7.93 15.29
C THR A 231 14.15 -6.93 16.44
N PRO A 232 15.33 -6.35 16.73
CA PRO A 232 15.48 -5.31 17.75
C PRO A 232 14.55 -4.11 17.53
N PRO A 233 14.18 -3.37 18.60
CA PRO A 233 13.45 -2.11 18.46
C PRO A 233 14.17 -1.12 17.55
N GLY A 234 13.41 -0.35 16.74
CA GLY A 234 13.96 0.69 15.85
C GLY A 234 14.54 0.19 14.53
N VAL A 235 14.66 -1.12 14.32
CA VAL A 235 15.11 -1.69 13.05
C VAL A 235 13.93 -1.83 12.09
N GLU A 236 14.09 -1.32 10.86
CA GLU A 236 13.09 -1.46 9.81
C GLU A 236 12.86 -2.93 9.47
N ARG A 237 11.61 -3.37 9.64
CA ARG A 237 11.22 -4.78 9.43
C ARG A 237 10.88 -5.11 7.98
N GLY A 238 10.70 -4.09 7.14
CA GLY A 238 10.31 -4.26 5.74
C GLY A 238 8.89 -4.81 5.57
N GLY A 239 8.12 -4.17 4.70
CA GLY A 239 6.75 -4.57 4.38
C GLY A 239 6.60 -4.97 2.93
N CYS A 240 5.50 -5.63 2.63
CA CYS A 240 4.97 -5.80 1.29
C CYS A 240 3.53 -5.29 1.26
N ARG A 241 3.17 -4.68 0.14
CA ARG A 241 1.80 -4.45 -0.30
C ARG A 241 1.54 -5.34 -1.50
N GLN A 242 0.70 -6.34 -1.31
CA GLN A 242 0.17 -7.19 -2.37
C GLN A 242 -1.15 -6.61 -2.87
N THR A 243 -1.36 -6.58 -4.17
CA THR A 243 -2.62 -6.16 -4.78
C THR A 243 -3.03 -7.14 -5.86
N PHE A 244 -4.26 -7.65 -5.75
CA PHE A 244 -4.89 -8.52 -6.74
C PHE A 244 -6.38 -8.18 -6.83
N THR A 245 -7.05 -8.72 -7.84
CA THR A 245 -8.47 -8.46 -8.08
C THR A 245 -9.28 -9.75 -7.97
N VAL A 246 -10.55 -9.61 -7.59
CA VAL A 246 -11.54 -10.69 -7.62
C VAL A 246 -12.69 -10.26 -8.54
N PRO A 247 -12.57 -10.45 -9.87
CA PRO A 247 -13.53 -9.92 -10.85
C PRO A 247 -14.96 -10.43 -10.66
N ALA A 248 -15.13 -11.64 -10.13
CA ALA A 248 -16.45 -12.21 -9.81
C ALA A 248 -17.26 -11.31 -8.86
N TYR A 249 -16.58 -10.55 -8.00
CA TYR A 249 -17.19 -9.66 -7.01
C TYR A 249 -16.93 -8.18 -7.26
N GLY A 250 -16.17 -7.84 -8.31
CA GLY A 250 -15.78 -6.45 -8.59
C GLY A 250 -14.86 -5.88 -7.50
N LEU A 251 -13.98 -6.68 -6.91
CA LEU A 251 -13.18 -6.26 -5.75
C LEU A 251 -11.71 -6.07 -6.11
N ARG A 252 -11.15 -4.94 -5.67
CA ARG A 252 -9.72 -4.78 -5.41
C ARG A 252 -9.42 -5.29 -4.01
N ILE A 253 -8.38 -6.10 -3.89
CA ILE A 253 -7.83 -6.56 -2.62
C ILE A 253 -6.44 -5.97 -2.47
N SER A 254 -6.19 -5.24 -1.39
CA SER A 254 -4.85 -4.83 -0.99
C SER A 254 -4.47 -5.49 0.32
N VAL A 255 -3.34 -6.18 0.37
CA VAL A 255 -2.87 -6.90 1.56
C VAL A 255 -1.52 -6.34 2.00
N PHE A 256 -1.38 -6.07 3.29
CA PHE A 256 -0.17 -5.55 3.91
C PHE A 256 0.38 -6.58 4.90
N TYR A 257 1.65 -6.92 4.75
CA TYR A 257 2.32 -7.91 5.59
C TYR A 257 3.83 -7.70 5.60
N LEU A 258 4.54 -8.34 6.53
CA LEU A 258 6.00 -8.29 6.57
C LEU A 258 6.61 -8.97 5.35
N ARG A 259 7.68 -8.41 4.79
CA ARG A 259 8.38 -9.02 3.64
C ARG A 259 8.77 -10.48 3.86
N ALA A 260 9.08 -10.85 5.12
CA ALA A 260 9.35 -12.22 5.54
C ALA A 260 8.25 -13.23 5.16
N TYR A 261 7.00 -12.79 5.02
CA TYR A 261 5.84 -13.63 4.70
C TYR A 261 5.56 -13.72 3.20
N LEU A 262 6.38 -13.10 2.34
CA LEU A 262 6.23 -13.16 0.88
C LEU A 262 6.18 -14.60 0.34
N VAL A 263 6.86 -15.55 1.00
CA VAL A 263 6.80 -16.98 0.63
C VAL A 263 5.37 -17.54 0.60
N ASP A 264 4.46 -17.00 1.41
CA ASP A 264 3.08 -17.45 1.54
C ASP A 264 2.08 -16.58 0.75
N TRP A 265 2.55 -15.69 -0.14
CA TRP A 265 1.70 -14.73 -0.88
C TRP A 265 0.48 -15.39 -1.53
N LYS A 266 0.67 -16.58 -2.12
CA LYS A 266 -0.40 -17.32 -2.79
C LYS A 266 -1.38 -17.94 -1.80
N ARG A 267 -0.89 -18.47 -0.68
CA ARG A 267 -1.74 -19.00 0.41
C ARG A 267 -2.60 -17.88 1.02
N ILE A 268 -2.07 -16.66 1.08
CA ILE A 268 -2.80 -15.47 1.51
C ILE A 268 -3.94 -15.15 0.52
N GLU A 269 -3.69 -15.14 -0.80
CA GLU A 269 -4.76 -14.91 -1.80
C GLU A 269 -5.84 -15.98 -1.74
N GLU A 270 -5.44 -17.25 -1.67
CA GLU A 270 -6.35 -18.39 -1.62
C GLU A 270 -7.22 -18.33 -0.36
N ARG A 271 -6.62 -17.98 0.78
CA ARG A 271 -7.36 -17.78 2.02
C ARG A 271 -8.39 -16.66 1.91
N ILE A 272 -8.01 -15.50 1.37
CA ILE A 272 -8.92 -14.37 1.21
C ILE A 272 -10.06 -14.72 0.24
N SER A 273 -9.76 -15.38 -0.87
CA SER A 273 -10.75 -15.84 -1.84
C SER A 273 -11.74 -16.81 -1.20
N GLY A 274 -11.25 -17.78 -0.42
CA GLY A 274 -12.10 -18.72 0.32
C GLY A 274 -12.95 -18.05 1.42
N LEU A 275 -12.48 -16.97 2.03
CA LEU A 275 -13.28 -16.16 2.97
C LEU A 275 -14.42 -15.44 2.24
N LEU A 276 -14.14 -14.86 1.07
CA LEU A 276 -15.15 -14.19 0.25
C LEU A 276 -16.25 -15.16 -0.19
N GLU A 277 -15.87 -16.36 -0.65
CA GLU A 277 -16.82 -17.41 -1.04
C GLU A 277 -17.66 -17.87 0.15
N ARG A 278 -17.00 -18.20 1.28
CA ARG A 278 -17.67 -18.70 2.49
C ARG A 278 -18.69 -17.73 3.05
N TYR A 279 -18.37 -16.45 3.06
CA TYR A 279 -19.19 -15.44 3.74
C TYR A 279 -20.06 -14.61 2.80
N ARG A 280 -20.09 -14.94 1.50
CA ARG A 280 -21.03 -14.31 0.57
C ARG A 280 -22.46 -14.61 1.00
N ALA A 281 -23.28 -13.56 1.14
CA ALA A 281 -24.71 -13.74 1.31
C ALA A 281 -25.32 -14.18 -0.03
N THR A 282 -26.06 -15.29 -0.02
CA THR A 282 -26.92 -15.66 -1.15
C THR A 282 -28.01 -14.60 -1.29
N PRO A 283 -28.33 -14.14 -2.51
CA PRO A 283 -29.54 -13.34 -2.73
C PRO A 283 -30.76 -14.10 -2.19
N PRO A 284 -31.74 -13.41 -1.59
CA PRO A 284 -33.01 -14.02 -1.21
C PRO A 284 -33.77 -14.57 -2.43
#